data_AF-A0A850HAR9-F1
#
_entry.id   AF-A0A850HAR9-F1
#
_cell.length_a   1.000
_cell.length_b   1.000
_cell.length_c   1.000
_cell.angle_alpha   90.00
_cell.angle_beta   90.00
_cell.angle_gamma   90.00
#
_symmetry.space_group_name_H-M   'P 1'
#
loop_
_entity.id
_entity.type
_entity.pdbx_description
1 polymer ?
#
loop_
_entity_poly.entity_id
_entity_poly.type
_entity_poly.pdbx_seq_one_letter_code
_entity_poly.pdbx_strand_id
1 'polypeptide(L)'
;MNEALGILDGLWQVSVEGTVATPPSEPTVGECWIVASAATGEWIGEDSKLALWSESGWSFISPVQGMFVFDKSSSQFRRYDNGWNAADPASAPQGGSVIDVEARAAIGELVAALRTFGVFPPS
;
A
#
# COMPACT_ATOMS: atom_id res chain seq x y z
N MET A 1 16.60 -7.48 -24.26
CA MET A 1 15.82 -6.50 -23.47
C MET A 1 16.45 -6.46 -22.10
N ASN A 2 16.90 -5.30 -21.63
CA ASN A 2 17.72 -5.21 -20.43
C ASN A 2 16.81 -5.29 -19.20
N GLU A 3 16.73 -6.43 -18.53
CA GLU A 3 15.88 -6.66 -17.35
C GLU A 3 16.12 -5.62 -16.24
N ALA A 4 17.33 -5.07 -16.17
CA ALA A 4 17.70 -3.98 -15.27
C ALA A 4 16.91 -2.67 -15.50
N LEU A 5 16.48 -2.38 -16.74
CA LEU A 5 15.64 -1.21 -17.04
C LEU A 5 14.17 -1.44 -16.69
N GLY A 6 13.65 -2.66 -16.86
CA GLY A 6 12.27 -2.99 -16.46
C GLY A 6 12.05 -2.90 -14.95
N ILE A 7 13.06 -3.27 -14.16
CA ILE A 7 13.05 -3.11 -12.70
C ILE A 7 13.11 -1.63 -12.31
N LEU A 8 13.88 -0.81 -13.06
CA LEU A 8 14.06 0.62 -12.78
C LEU A 8 12.82 1.46 -13.12
N ASP A 9 12.13 1.13 -14.23
CA ASP A 9 10.86 1.79 -14.60
C ASP A 9 9.73 1.43 -13.64
N GLY A 10 9.72 0.20 -13.10
CA GLY A 10 8.78 -0.19 -12.04
C GLY A 10 9.05 0.52 -10.71
N LEU A 11 10.31 0.78 -10.37
CA LEU A 11 10.73 1.41 -9.11
C LEU A 11 10.38 2.90 -9.00
N TRP A 12 10.13 3.60 -10.12
CA TRP A 12 9.95 5.05 -10.06
C TRP A 12 8.55 5.47 -9.58
N GLN A 13 7.51 4.68 -9.84
CA GLN A 13 6.16 4.88 -9.32
C GLN A 13 5.42 3.53 -9.22
N VAL A 14 5.72 2.71 -8.22
CA VAL A 14 4.94 1.48 -7.97
C VAL A 14 3.52 1.89 -7.57
N SER A 15 2.62 1.86 -8.53
CA SER A 15 1.19 1.96 -8.30
C SER A 15 0.60 0.56 -8.39
N VAL A 16 -0.18 0.19 -7.38
CA VAL A 16 -0.90 -1.08 -7.33
C VAL A 16 -2.39 -0.81 -7.58
N GLU A 17 -3.04 -1.73 -8.28
CA GLU A 17 -4.47 -1.68 -8.55
C GLU A 17 -5.29 -1.89 -7.27
N GLY A 18 -4.76 -2.68 -6.32
CA GLY A 18 -5.41 -2.92 -5.03
C GLY A 18 -4.70 -3.96 -4.17
N THR A 19 -5.32 -4.26 -3.03
CA THR A 19 -4.92 -5.34 -2.12
C THR A 19 -5.97 -6.44 -2.14
N VAL A 20 -5.66 -7.60 -2.74
CA VAL A 20 -6.62 -8.70 -2.93
C VAL A 20 -5.98 -10.06 -2.65
N ALA A 21 -6.75 -11.06 -2.23
CA ALA A 21 -6.25 -12.42 -1.92
C ALA A 21 -6.36 -13.39 -3.10
N THR A 22 -7.14 -13.04 -4.12
CA THR A 22 -7.36 -13.87 -5.30
C THR A 22 -6.83 -13.15 -6.52
N PRO A 23 -6.03 -13.81 -7.37
CA PRO A 23 -5.59 -13.22 -8.62
C PRO A 23 -6.79 -12.79 -9.46
N PRO A 24 -6.75 -11.59 -10.07
CA PRO A 24 -7.71 -11.20 -11.10
C PRO A 24 -7.77 -12.23 -12.22
N SER A 25 -8.95 -12.47 -12.78
CA SER A 25 -9.14 -13.44 -13.87
C SER A 25 -8.63 -12.95 -15.23
N GLU A 26 -8.58 -11.62 -15.42
CA GLU A 26 -8.13 -10.98 -16.67
C GLU A 26 -7.20 -9.79 -16.37
N PRO A 27 -5.99 -10.04 -15.82
CA PRO A 27 -5.02 -8.98 -15.57
C PRO A 27 -4.41 -8.48 -16.89
N THR A 28 -4.15 -7.17 -16.98
CA THR A 28 -3.44 -6.56 -18.11
C THR A 28 -1.96 -6.41 -17.80
N VAL A 29 -1.11 -6.51 -18.84
CA VAL A 29 0.35 -6.49 -18.67
C VAL A 29 0.77 -5.16 -18.04
N GLY A 30 1.57 -5.25 -16.97
CA GLY A 30 2.04 -4.10 -16.20
C GLY A 30 1.19 -3.78 -14.97
N GLU A 31 0.03 -4.42 -14.79
CA GLU A 31 -0.75 -4.26 -13.56
C GLU A 31 -0.07 -4.96 -12.38
N CYS A 32 -0.16 -4.31 -11.21
CA CYS A 32 0.46 -4.79 -9.98
C CYS A 32 -0.57 -4.80 -8.84
N TRP A 33 -0.48 -5.78 -7.96
CA TRP A 33 -1.34 -5.91 -6.78
C TRP A 33 -0.51 -6.21 -5.53
N ILE A 34 -1.04 -5.82 -4.38
CA ILE A 34 -0.59 -6.36 -3.10
C ILE A 34 -1.37 -7.66 -2.86
N VAL A 35 -0.66 -8.75 -2.64
CA VAL A 35 -1.25 -10.03 -2.27
C VAL A 35 -1.70 -9.95 -0.80
N ALA A 36 -3.01 -9.95 -0.58
CA ALA A 36 -3.60 -9.97 0.75
C ALA A 36 -3.36 -11.34 1.43
N SER A 37 -3.50 -11.38 2.76
CA SER A 37 -3.41 -12.62 3.53
C SER A 37 -4.43 -13.66 3.06
N ALA A 38 -4.08 -14.94 3.24
CA ALA A 38 -4.87 -16.08 2.79
C ALA A 38 -5.01 -16.11 1.26
N ALA A 39 -3.88 -15.87 0.58
CA ALA A 39 -3.79 -15.90 -0.86
C ALA A 39 -4.29 -17.22 -1.46
N THR A 40 -4.94 -17.14 -2.62
CA THR A 40 -5.61 -18.26 -3.29
C THR A 40 -5.10 -18.42 -4.73
N GLY A 41 -5.36 -19.60 -5.32
CA GLY A 41 -4.96 -19.90 -6.70
C GLY A 41 -3.45 -19.84 -6.88
N GLU A 42 -3.00 -19.13 -7.91
CA GLU A 42 -1.56 -18.97 -8.23
C GLU A 42 -0.79 -18.13 -7.20
N TRP A 43 -1.48 -17.45 -6.27
CA TRP A 43 -0.86 -16.59 -5.27
C TRP A 43 -0.61 -17.30 -3.93
N ILE A 44 -0.95 -18.59 -3.79
CA ILE A 44 -0.74 -19.35 -2.55
C ILE A 44 0.74 -19.29 -2.12
N GLY A 45 0.99 -18.84 -0.88
CA GLY A 45 2.33 -18.71 -0.30
C GLY A 45 3.03 -17.38 -0.60
N GLU A 46 2.39 -16.51 -1.39
CA GLU A 46 2.93 -15.21 -1.79
C GLU A 46 2.30 -14.04 -1.01
N ASP A 47 1.74 -14.32 0.17
CA ASP A 47 1.10 -13.34 1.05
C ASP A 47 2.03 -12.13 1.31
N SER A 48 1.45 -10.92 1.32
CA SER A 48 2.13 -9.64 1.53
C SER A 48 3.12 -9.22 0.44
N LYS A 49 3.35 -10.02 -0.60
CA LYS A 49 4.21 -9.64 -1.73
C LYS A 49 3.48 -8.77 -2.74
N LEU A 50 4.24 -8.13 -3.61
CA LEU A 50 3.72 -7.48 -4.80
C LEU A 50 3.64 -8.52 -5.93
N ALA A 51 2.48 -8.66 -6.54
CA ALA A 51 2.26 -9.50 -7.72
C ALA A 51 2.17 -8.59 -8.94
N LEU A 52 3.10 -8.72 -9.88
CA LEU A 52 3.13 -8.00 -11.15
C LEU A 52 2.73 -8.96 -12.28
N TRP A 53 1.77 -8.57 -13.11
CA TRP A 53 1.44 -9.33 -14.31
C TRP A 53 2.31 -8.94 -15.49
N SER A 54 2.94 -9.93 -16.11
CA SER A 54 3.79 -9.79 -17.29
C SER A 54 3.31 -10.70 -18.43
N GLU A 55 3.85 -10.55 -19.63
CA GLU A 55 3.56 -11.47 -20.75
C GLU A 55 3.92 -12.93 -20.43
N SER A 56 4.83 -13.17 -19.49
CA SER A 56 5.24 -14.50 -19.02
C SER A 56 4.48 -15.02 -17.79
N GLY A 57 3.53 -14.24 -17.25
CA GLY A 57 2.75 -14.58 -16.06
C GLY A 57 3.09 -13.72 -14.84
N TRP A 58 2.77 -14.24 -13.64
CA TRP A 58 2.97 -13.55 -12.37
C TRP A 58 4.44 -13.49 -11.96
N SER A 59 4.92 -12.28 -11.66
CA SER A 59 6.19 -12.05 -10.98
C SER A 59 5.92 -11.56 -9.57
N PHE A 60 6.45 -12.26 -8.56
CA PHE A 60 6.29 -11.88 -7.16
C PHE A 60 7.55 -11.18 -6.63
N ILE A 61 7.34 -10.03 -6.01
CA ILE A 61 8.41 -9.18 -5.49
C ILE A 61 8.22 -9.04 -3.97
N SER A 62 9.22 -9.47 -3.21
CA SER A 62 9.24 -9.28 -1.77
C SER A 62 9.43 -7.79 -1.43
N PRO A 63 8.52 -7.17 -0.67
CA PRO A 63 8.67 -5.78 -0.28
C PRO A 63 9.85 -5.60 0.69
N VAL A 64 10.44 -4.41 0.67
CA VAL A 64 11.50 -4.02 1.60
C VAL A 64 10.96 -3.07 2.65
N GLN A 65 11.56 -3.08 3.85
CA GLN A 65 11.21 -2.15 4.92
C GLN A 65 11.28 -0.70 4.44
N GLY A 66 10.19 0.05 4.62
CA GLY A 66 10.06 1.44 4.19
C GLY A 66 9.67 1.63 2.73
N MET A 67 9.39 0.57 1.96
CA MET A 67 8.86 0.66 0.60
C MET A 67 7.51 1.39 0.59
N PHE A 68 7.29 2.26 -0.40
CA PHE A 68 6.01 2.92 -0.63
C PHE A 68 5.39 2.45 -1.94
N VAL A 69 4.08 2.27 -1.93
CA VAL A 69 3.28 2.01 -3.14
C VAL A 69 2.02 2.87 -3.10
N PHE A 70 1.53 3.28 -4.26
CA PHE A 70 0.26 4.00 -4.38
C PHE A 70 -0.85 3.01 -4.75
N ASP A 71 -1.79 2.80 -3.84
CA ASP A 71 -2.96 1.94 -4.05
C ASP A 71 -4.09 2.74 -4.73
N LYS A 72 -4.37 2.41 -5.98
CA LYS A 72 -5.40 3.08 -6.80
C LYS A 72 -6.80 2.85 -6.24
N SER A 73 -7.08 1.66 -5.71
CA SER A 73 -8.41 1.31 -5.18
C SER A 73 -8.81 2.17 -3.97
N SER A 74 -7.84 2.49 -3.10
CA SER A 74 -8.05 3.32 -1.91
C SER A 74 -7.62 4.77 -2.12
N SER A 75 -6.99 5.10 -3.25
CA SER A 75 -6.39 6.41 -3.53
C SER A 75 -5.43 6.89 -2.43
N GLN A 76 -4.66 5.95 -1.87
CA GLN A 76 -3.75 6.21 -0.75
C GLN A 76 -2.39 5.55 -0.96
N PHE A 77 -1.37 6.16 -0.37
CA PHE A 77 -0.09 5.49 -0.23
C PHE A 77 -0.17 4.41 0.85
N ARG A 78 0.53 3.30 0.60
CA ARG A 78 0.82 2.27 1.59
C ARG A 78 2.32 2.20 1.80
N ARG A 79 2.73 2.10 3.06
CA ARG A 79 4.14 1.90 3.43
C ARG A 79 4.32 0.50 4.01
N TYR A 80 5.35 -0.19 3.56
CA TYR A 80 5.73 -1.47 4.11
C TYR A 80 6.52 -1.30 5.41
N ASP A 81 5.95 -1.75 6.51
CA ASP A 81 6.59 -1.87 7.83
C ASP A 81 6.06 -3.13 8.52
N ASN A 82 6.81 -4.23 8.39
CA ASN A 82 6.38 -5.58 8.80
C ASN A 82 4.97 -5.98 8.28
N GLY A 83 4.57 -5.41 7.14
CA GLY A 83 3.20 -5.44 6.63
C GLY A 83 2.87 -4.15 5.88
N TRP A 84 1.84 -4.17 5.05
CA TRP A 84 1.39 -2.97 4.33
C TRP A 84 0.48 -2.12 5.21
N ASN A 85 0.95 -0.94 5.59
CA ASN A 85 0.20 0.00 6.41
C ASN A 85 -0.32 1.17 5.56
N ALA A 86 -1.55 1.58 5.82
CA ALA A 86 -2.15 2.82 5.30
C ALA A 86 -2.48 3.73 6.48
N ALA A 87 -2.57 5.04 6.25
CA ALA A 87 -3.01 5.96 7.29
C ALA A 87 -4.53 6.00 7.36
N ASP A 88 -5.07 6.02 8.59
CA ASP A 88 -6.48 6.27 8.80
C ASP A 88 -6.80 7.76 8.57
N PRO A 89 -7.99 8.07 8.02
CA PRO A 89 -8.43 9.46 7.88
C PRO A 89 -8.64 10.09 9.26
N ALA A 90 -8.15 11.33 9.42
CA ALA A 90 -8.44 12.11 10.62
C ALA A 90 -9.90 12.57 10.64
N SER A 91 -10.52 12.47 11.81
CA SER A 91 -11.87 12.93 12.09
C SER A 91 -11.91 14.46 12.06
N ALA A 92 -12.73 15.03 11.18
CA ALA A 92 -12.94 16.47 11.14
C ALA A 92 -13.72 16.93 12.39
N PRO A 93 -13.28 18.01 13.08
CA PRO A 93 -14.07 18.62 14.14
C PRO A 93 -15.43 19.11 13.61
N GLN A 94 -16.51 18.82 14.33
CA GLN A 94 -17.87 19.11 13.89
C GLN A 94 -18.38 20.45 14.44
N GLY A 95 -17.73 20.98 15.49
CA GLY A 95 -18.06 22.26 16.10
C GLY A 95 -18.82 22.13 17.42
N GLY A 96 -19.33 23.25 17.91
CA GLY A 96 -20.06 23.32 19.17
C GLY A 96 -19.13 23.45 20.39
N SER A 97 -19.65 23.09 21.57
CA SER A 97 -18.99 23.35 22.85
C SER A 97 -17.76 22.46 23.13
N VAL A 98 -17.52 21.42 22.32
CA VAL A 98 -16.41 20.47 22.49
C VAL A 98 -15.37 20.54 21.37
N ILE A 99 -15.44 21.56 20.51
CA ILE A 99 -14.54 21.74 19.36
C ILE A 99 -13.05 21.64 19.71
N ASP A 100 -12.63 22.13 20.87
CA ASP A 100 -11.23 22.06 21.31
C ASP A 100 -10.78 20.62 21.56
N VAL A 101 -11.67 19.77 22.08
CA VAL A 101 -11.40 18.35 22.32
C VAL A 101 -11.35 17.61 20.99
N GLU A 102 -12.29 17.89 20.08
CA GLU A 102 -12.31 17.31 18.73
C GLU A 102 -11.06 17.70 17.92
N ALA A 103 -10.66 18.97 17.96
CA ALA A 103 -9.46 19.46 17.28
C ALA A 103 -8.20 18.81 17.83
N ARG A 104 -8.10 18.61 19.15
CA ARG A 104 -6.96 17.91 19.76
C ARG A 104 -6.92 16.44 19.33
N ALA A 105 -8.07 15.77 19.24
CA ALA A 105 -8.15 14.40 18.76
C ALA A 105 -7.69 14.31 17.29
N ALA A 106 -8.20 15.19 16.42
CA ALA A 106 -7.82 15.24 15.01
C ALA A 106 -6.30 15.46 14.81
N ILE A 107 -5.68 16.33 15.60
CA ILE A 107 -4.21 16.52 15.57
C ILE A 107 -3.48 15.24 15.98
N GLY A 108 -3.97 14.52 16.98
CA GLY A 108 -3.41 13.23 17.40
C GLY A 108 -3.46 12.19 16.28
N GLU A 109 -4.59 12.10 15.57
CA GLU A 109 -4.78 11.21 14.41
C GLU A 109 -3.84 11.57 13.25
N LEU A 110 -3.68 12.87 12.95
CA LEU A 110 -2.73 13.33 11.94
C LEU A 110 -1.28 12.98 12.30
N VAL A 111 -0.87 13.14 13.56
CA VAL A 111 0.47 12.75 14.02
C VAL A 111 0.66 11.24 13.90
N ALA A 112 -0.38 10.44 14.21
CA ALA A 112 -0.34 8.99 14.02
C ALA A 112 -0.17 8.62 12.54
N ALA A 113 -0.93 9.24 11.64
CA ALA A 113 -0.80 9.06 10.19
C ALA A 113 0.63 9.39 9.69
N LEU A 114 1.22 10.48 10.16
CA LEU A 114 2.58 10.88 9.81
C LEU A 114 3.64 9.87 10.31
N ARG A 115 3.41 9.25 11.47
CA ARG A 115 4.27 8.16 11.98
C ARG A 115 4.12 6.88 11.15
N THR A 116 2.90 6.53 10.75
CA THR A 116 2.66 5.40 9.83
C THR A 116 3.47 5.55 8.56
N PHE A 117 3.51 6.75 8.00
CA PHE A 117 4.33 7.06 6.82
C PHE A 117 5.81 7.36 7.12
N GLY A 118 6.27 7.23 8.37
CA GLY A 118 7.69 7.37 8.72
C GLY A 118 8.24 8.78 8.64
N VAL A 119 7.36 9.79 8.61
CA VAL A 119 7.76 11.20 8.70
C VAL A 119 8.31 11.51 10.10
N PHE A 120 7.76 10.83 11.11
CA PHE A 120 8.27 10.84 12.49
C PHE A 120 8.67 9.43 12.93
N PRO A 121 9.63 9.29 13.85
CA PRO A 121 9.94 8.00 14.46
C PRO A 121 8.74 7.47 15.26
N PRO A 122 8.65 6.13 15.43
CA PRO A 122 7.70 5.55 16.37
C PRO A 122 7.98 6.09 17.79
N SER A 123 6.91 6.36 18.53
CA SER A 123 6.96 6.91 19.90
C SER A 123 7.29 5.85 20.95
#